data_AF-A0A6P0VQX9-F1
#
_entry.id   AF-A0A6P0VQX9-F1
#
_cell.length_a   1.000
_cell.length_b   1.000
_cell.length_c   1.000
_cell.angle_alpha   90.00
_cell.angle_beta   90.00
_cell.angle_gamma   90.00
#
_symmetry.space_group_name_H-M   'P 1'
#
loop_
_entity.id
_entity.type
_entity.pdbx_description
1 polymer ?
#
loop_
_entity_poly.entity_id
_entity_poly.type
_entity_poly.pdbx_seq_one_letter_code
_entity_poly.pdbx_strand_id
1 'polypeptide(L)'
;LSQTGASSVDDLIARLIKGLIQLGSAPDLDLKLSLTPVDYVSRAIVHLSQQPTSLGKAFHLVSPHALHFRELVKSIQDFGYFIQWSDYDQWQAKLLKVASAQADNALSPLLFLFTDWVTGNERPYLETAALVSQAFDYQNTLAGIAGTNTVCPAVDTSLLQTYFAYLLKRGELSDSCQIAYAA
;
A
#
# COMPACT_ATOMS: atom_id res chain seq x y z
N LEU A 1 -1.38 7.29 14.32
CA LEU A 1 -1.37 6.16 13.37
C LEU A 1 -0.21 6.33 12.40
N SER A 2 -0.08 7.45 11.66
CA SER A 2 1.21 7.80 11.00
C SER A 2 2.41 7.79 11.98
N GLN A 3 2.28 8.41 13.16
CA GLN A 3 3.34 8.45 14.17
C GLN A 3 3.63 7.10 14.85
N THR A 4 2.66 6.19 14.87
CA THR A 4 2.76 4.92 15.62
C THR A 4 2.90 3.70 14.71
N GLY A 5 2.75 3.90 13.41
CA GLY A 5 2.71 2.86 12.40
C GLY A 5 1.49 1.93 12.45
N ALA A 6 0.55 2.16 13.37
CA ALA A 6 -0.58 1.25 13.52
C ALA A 6 -1.50 1.32 12.29
N SER A 7 -1.53 0.21 11.57
CA SER A 7 -2.42 -0.08 10.44
C SER A 7 -3.16 -1.40 10.69
N SER A 8 -4.16 -1.69 9.86
CA SER A 8 -4.78 -3.01 9.87
C SER A 8 -3.78 -4.00 9.26
N VAL A 9 -3.40 -5.02 10.01
CA VAL A 9 -2.47 -6.07 9.53
C VAL A 9 -3.04 -6.86 8.34
N ASP A 10 -4.36 -6.79 8.16
CA ASP A 10 -5.10 -7.40 7.06
C ASP A 10 -5.33 -6.46 5.87
N ASP A 11 -4.89 -5.20 5.92
CA ASP A 11 -5.07 -4.30 4.79
C ASP A 11 -4.20 -4.69 3.58
N LEU A 12 -4.58 -4.16 2.41
CA LEU A 12 -3.93 -4.44 1.14
C LEU A 12 -2.41 -4.19 1.19
N ILE A 13 -1.97 -3.13 1.87
CA ILE A 13 -0.57 -2.71 1.90
C ILE A 13 0.23 -3.57 2.86
N ALA A 14 -0.31 -3.89 4.03
CA ALA A 14 0.30 -4.86 4.95
C ALA A 14 0.46 -6.23 4.27
N ARG A 15 -0.57 -6.71 3.57
CA ARG A 15 -0.52 -7.96 2.79
C ARG A 15 0.47 -7.90 1.62
N LEU A 16 0.54 -6.76 0.92
CA LEU A 16 1.50 -6.53 -0.15
C LEU A 16 2.93 -6.61 0.37
N ILE A 17 3.26 -5.86 1.43
CA ILE A 17 4.58 -5.87 2.06
C ILE A 17 4.95 -7.29 2.50
N LYS A 18 4.09 -7.93 3.29
CA LYS A 18 4.31 -9.28 3.82
C LYS A 18 4.48 -10.31 2.70
N GLY A 19 3.63 -10.28 1.69
CA GLY A 19 3.68 -11.27 0.61
C GLY A 19 4.88 -11.10 -0.32
N LEU A 20 5.33 -9.86 -0.59
CA LEU A 20 6.58 -9.60 -1.31
C LEU A 20 7.79 -10.14 -0.55
N ILE A 21 7.83 -9.95 0.78
CA ILE A 21 8.87 -10.49 1.66
C ILE A 21 8.84 -12.02 1.68
N GLN A 22 7.67 -12.62 1.90
CA GLN A 22 7.51 -14.08 1.92
C GLN A 22 7.89 -14.74 0.59
N LEU A 23 7.60 -14.07 -0.54
CA LEU A 23 7.96 -14.56 -1.86
C LEU A 23 9.45 -14.33 -2.18
N GLY A 24 10.11 -13.39 -1.49
CA GLY A 24 11.50 -12.98 -1.76
C GLY A 24 11.68 -12.30 -3.11
N SER A 25 10.60 -11.83 -3.74
CA SER A 25 10.65 -11.19 -5.06
C SER A 25 9.51 -10.19 -5.27
N ALA A 26 9.78 -9.16 -6.07
CA ALA A 26 8.82 -8.15 -6.49
C ALA A 26 8.79 -8.01 -8.02
N PRO A 27 7.62 -7.72 -8.62
CA PRO A 27 7.52 -7.46 -10.05
C PRO A 27 8.02 -6.05 -10.35
N ASP A 28 8.74 -5.84 -11.44
CA ASP A 28 9.09 -4.47 -11.86
C ASP A 28 7.86 -3.75 -12.44
N LEU A 29 7.19 -2.96 -11.60
CA LEU A 29 6.00 -2.18 -11.95
C LEU A 29 6.28 -0.67 -11.86
N ASP A 30 5.97 0.03 -12.95
CA ASP A 30 5.87 1.50 -12.98
C ASP A 30 4.50 1.95 -12.44
N LEU A 31 4.30 1.66 -11.14
CA LEU A 31 3.03 1.86 -10.45
C LEU A 31 3.18 2.91 -9.35
N LYS A 32 2.18 3.79 -9.24
CA LYS A 32 2.05 4.79 -8.17
C LYS A 32 0.92 4.41 -7.24
N LEU A 33 1.23 4.20 -5.96
CA LEU A 33 0.28 3.88 -4.91
C LEU A 33 -0.16 5.15 -4.18
N SER A 34 -1.48 5.34 -4.04
CA SER A 34 -2.03 6.39 -3.17
C SER A 34 -2.29 5.81 -1.79
N LEU A 35 -1.45 6.19 -0.82
CA LEU A 35 -1.55 5.75 0.57
C LEU A 35 -2.01 6.93 1.41
N THR A 36 -3.22 6.82 1.98
CA THR A 36 -3.80 7.90 2.77
C THR A 36 -3.75 7.54 4.26
N PRO A 37 -2.92 8.22 5.07
CA PRO A 37 -2.81 7.94 6.50
C PRO A 37 -4.13 8.17 7.22
N VAL A 38 -4.56 7.18 8.00
CA VAL A 38 -5.87 7.17 8.69
C VAL A 38 -6.02 8.29 9.73
N ASP A 39 -4.92 8.82 10.28
CA ASP A 39 -4.95 9.99 11.16
C ASP A 39 -5.27 11.29 10.41
N TYR A 40 -4.88 11.41 9.14
CA TYR A 40 -5.36 12.49 8.29
C TYR A 40 -6.86 12.32 7.98
N VAL A 41 -7.27 11.12 7.54
CA VAL A 41 -8.67 10.82 7.19
C VAL A 41 -9.60 11.08 8.36
N SER A 42 -9.29 10.55 9.55
CA SER A 42 -10.13 10.70 10.74
C SER A 42 -10.24 12.16 11.19
N ARG A 43 -9.13 12.93 11.22
CA ARG A 43 -9.18 14.37 11.54
C ARG A 43 -10.03 15.14 10.54
N ALA A 44 -9.89 14.86 9.24
CA ALA A 44 -10.69 15.49 8.21
C ALA A 44 -12.19 15.18 8.38
N ILE A 45 -12.57 13.91 8.58
CA ILE A 45 -13.98 13.51 8.80
C ILE A 45 -14.58 14.24 10.00
N VAL A 46 -13.87 14.22 11.15
CA VAL A 46 -14.36 14.86 12.38
C VAL A 46 -14.56 16.36 12.16
N HIS A 47 -13.61 17.02 11.50
CA HIS A 47 -13.70 18.45 11.23
C HIS A 47 -14.82 18.79 10.24
N LEU A 48 -14.87 18.12 9.09
CA LEU A 48 -15.84 18.38 8.02
C LEU A 48 -17.28 18.11 8.48
N SER A 49 -17.50 17.09 9.30
CA SER A 49 -18.85 16.74 9.80
C SER A 49 -19.45 17.77 10.76
N GLN A 50 -18.63 18.62 11.38
CA GLN A 50 -19.08 19.66 12.30
C GLN A 50 -19.42 20.98 11.59
N GLN A 51 -19.16 21.08 10.30
CA GLN A 51 -19.41 22.30 9.54
C GLN A 51 -20.79 22.29 8.88
N PRO A 52 -21.68 23.26 9.18
CA PRO A 52 -22.94 23.39 8.46
C PRO A 52 -22.75 23.54 6.95
N THR A 53 -21.65 24.16 6.52
CA THR A 53 -21.27 24.35 5.12
C THR A 53 -20.86 23.07 4.39
N SER A 54 -20.70 21.95 5.10
CA SER A 54 -20.40 20.64 4.52
C SER A 54 -21.66 19.87 4.10
N LEU A 55 -22.84 20.29 4.55
CA LEU A 55 -24.10 19.63 4.19
C LEU A 55 -24.32 19.65 2.67
N GLY A 56 -24.66 18.50 2.11
CA GLY A 56 -24.89 18.33 0.68
C GLY A 56 -23.62 18.27 -0.19
N LYS A 57 -22.43 18.23 0.40
CA LYS A 57 -21.15 18.12 -0.33
C LYS A 57 -20.58 16.70 -0.26
N ALA A 58 -19.78 16.36 -1.27
CA ALA A 58 -18.93 15.19 -1.29
C ALA A 58 -17.46 15.60 -1.13
N PHE A 59 -16.70 14.78 -0.39
CA PHE A 59 -15.29 15.01 -0.09
C PHE A 59 -14.49 13.76 -0.40
N HIS A 60 -13.48 13.88 -1.26
CA HIS A 60 -12.50 12.81 -1.48
C HIS A 60 -11.34 13.00 -0.51
N LEU A 61 -11.21 12.10 0.45
CA LEU A 61 -10.13 12.09 1.43
C LEU A 61 -8.99 11.22 0.91
N VAL A 62 -8.32 11.71 -0.12
CA VAL A 62 -7.21 11.02 -0.80
C VAL A 62 -5.88 11.71 -0.50
N SER A 63 -4.80 10.94 -0.51
CA SER A 63 -3.45 11.50 -0.43
C SER A 63 -3.12 12.25 -1.73
N PRO A 64 -2.63 13.50 -1.64
CA PRO A 64 -2.09 14.21 -2.79
C PRO A 64 -0.70 13.69 -3.19
N HIS A 65 -0.09 12.86 -2.35
CA HIS A 65 1.21 12.26 -2.57
C HIS A 65 1.05 10.82 -3.08
N ALA A 66 1.78 10.49 -4.13
CA ALA A 66 1.89 9.14 -4.64
C ALA A 66 3.24 8.54 -4.21
N LEU A 67 3.21 7.29 -3.73
CA LEU A 67 4.40 6.49 -3.46
C LEU A 67 4.69 5.61 -4.67
N HIS A 68 5.91 5.64 -5.19
CA HIS A 68 6.27 4.74 -6.27
C HIS A 68 6.43 3.31 -5.74
N PHE A 69 5.92 2.30 -6.46
CA PHE A 69 6.06 0.90 -6.05
C PHE A 69 7.53 0.49 -5.88
N ARG A 70 8.40 0.97 -6.79
CA ARG A 70 9.86 0.85 -6.65
C ARG A 70 10.43 1.44 -5.36
N GLU A 71 9.90 2.55 -4.86
CA GLU A 71 10.32 3.14 -3.59
C GLU A 71 9.86 2.30 -2.39
N LEU A 72 8.67 1.71 -2.46
CA LEU A 72 8.18 0.76 -1.46
C LEU A 72 9.13 -0.45 -1.36
N VAL A 73 9.43 -1.09 -2.49
CA VAL A 73 10.32 -2.27 -2.52
C VAL A 73 11.73 -1.92 -2.07
N LYS A 74 12.27 -0.77 -2.52
CA LYS A 74 13.56 -0.27 -2.04
C LYS A 74 13.55 -0.06 -0.53
N SER A 75 12.48 0.51 0.03
CA SER A 75 12.36 0.72 1.48
C SER A 75 12.32 -0.62 2.24
N ILE A 76 11.72 -1.67 1.68
CA ILE A 76 11.75 -3.02 2.25
C ILE A 76 13.19 -3.58 2.25
N GLN A 77 13.94 -3.38 1.16
CA GLN A 77 15.35 -3.79 1.05
C GLN A 77 16.22 -3.03 2.05
N ASP A 78 16.06 -1.71 2.15
CA ASP A 78 16.80 -0.84 3.07
C ASP A 78 16.47 -1.16 4.54
N PHE A 79 15.29 -1.75 4.82
CA PHE A 79 14.91 -2.24 6.14
C PHE A 79 15.56 -3.59 6.50
N GLY A 80 16.13 -4.32 5.52
CA GLY A 80 16.93 -5.53 5.75
C GLY A 80 16.39 -6.82 5.13
N TYR A 81 15.29 -6.77 4.36
CA TYR A 81 14.73 -7.94 3.69
C TYR A 81 15.29 -8.12 2.29
N PHE A 82 15.61 -9.37 1.93
CA PHE A 82 16.05 -9.69 0.58
C PHE A 82 14.86 -9.83 -0.37
N ILE A 83 14.78 -8.94 -1.36
CA ILE A 83 13.78 -8.98 -2.44
C ILE A 83 14.50 -8.85 -3.78
N GLN A 84 14.27 -9.81 -4.67
CA GLN A 84 14.74 -9.74 -6.06
C GLN A 84 13.68 -9.15 -6.98
N TRP A 85 14.11 -8.30 -7.90
CA TRP A 85 13.25 -7.85 -9.00
C TRP A 85 13.05 -8.98 -10.01
N SER A 86 11.87 -9.04 -10.60
CA SER A 86 11.52 -10.03 -11.63
C SER A 86 10.56 -9.42 -12.64
N ASP A 87 10.58 -9.93 -13.87
CA ASP A 87 9.56 -9.59 -14.86
C ASP A 87 8.18 -9.98 -14.34
N TYR A 88 7.15 -9.20 -14.72
CA TYR A 88 5.80 -9.36 -14.19
C TYR A 88 5.27 -10.80 -14.35
N ASP A 89 5.39 -11.37 -15.54
CA ASP A 89 4.87 -12.71 -15.85
C ASP A 89 5.60 -13.81 -15.03
N GLN A 90 6.91 -13.66 -14.86
CA GLN A 90 7.71 -14.60 -14.07
C GLN A 90 7.34 -14.52 -12.59
N TRP A 91 7.18 -13.29 -12.08
CA TRP A 91 6.76 -13.05 -10.70
C TRP A 91 5.35 -13.57 -10.45
N GLN A 92 4.42 -13.32 -11.36
CA GLN A 92 3.03 -13.76 -11.28
C GLN A 92 2.94 -15.30 -11.29
N ALA A 93 3.68 -15.96 -12.19
CA ALA A 93 3.75 -17.43 -12.24
C ALA A 93 4.30 -18.02 -10.92
N LYS A 94 5.32 -17.38 -10.34
CA LYS A 94 5.88 -17.76 -9.04
C LYS A 94 4.85 -17.62 -7.92
N LEU A 95 4.11 -16.51 -7.88
CA LEU A 95 3.06 -16.26 -6.91
C LEU A 95 1.93 -17.30 -7.01
N LEU A 96 1.46 -17.61 -8.23
CA LEU A 96 0.45 -18.64 -8.48
C LEU A 96 0.91 -20.03 -8.02
N LYS A 97 2.19 -20.38 -8.26
CA LYS A 97 2.78 -21.65 -7.80
C LYS A 97 2.78 -21.75 -6.28
N VAL A 98 3.16 -20.67 -5.57
CA VAL A 98 3.15 -20.64 -4.10
C VAL A 98 1.72 -20.77 -3.56
N ALA A 99 0.76 -20.04 -4.13
CA ALA A 99 -0.63 -20.10 -3.70
C ALA A 99 -1.29 -21.48 -3.93
N SER A 100 -1.00 -22.12 -5.06
CA SER A 100 -1.51 -23.47 -5.39
C SER A 100 -0.89 -24.58 -4.53
N ALA A 101 0.34 -24.40 -4.03
CA ALA A 101 1.00 -25.33 -3.13
C ALA A 101 0.48 -25.26 -1.67
N GLN A 102 -0.59 -24.50 -1.40
CA GLN A 102 -1.10 -24.21 -0.06
C GLN A 102 -0.06 -23.58 0.88
N ALA A 103 0.98 -22.94 0.32
CA ALA A 103 1.90 -22.16 1.10
C ALA A 103 1.21 -20.87 1.57
N ASP A 104 1.43 -20.51 2.84
CA ASP A 104 0.81 -19.35 3.48
C ASP A 104 1.48 -18.04 3.03
N ASN A 105 1.16 -17.59 1.80
CA ASN A 105 1.53 -16.28 1.30
C ASN A 105 0.40 -15.27 1.52
N ALA A 106 0.73 -14.10 2.06
CA ALA A 106 -0.22 -13.05 2.41
C ALA A 106 -0.97 -12.46 1.20
N LEU A 107 -0.44 -12.61 -0.02
CA LEU A 107 -1.08 -12.21 -1.27
C LEU A 107 -2.07 -13.24 -1.82
N SER A 108 -2.13 -14.46 -1.29
CA SER A 108 -3.02 -15.51 -1.81
C SER A 108 -4.50 -15.08 -1.86
N PRO A 109 -5.07 -14.37 -0.87
CA PRO A 109 -6.45 -13.87 -0.95
C PRO A 109 -6.65 -12.72 -1.96
N LEU A 110 -5.56 -12.19 -2.51
CA LEU A 110 -5.52 -11.01 -3.37
C LEU A 110 -4.98 -11.33 -4.77
N LEU A 111 -4.88 -12.61 -5.15
CA LEU A 111 -4.34 -13.04 -6.44
C LEU A 111 -4.98 -12.31 -7.62
N PHE A 112 -6.30 -12.13 -7.59
CA PHE A 112 -7.06 -11.44 -8.63
C PHE A 112 -6.52 -10.04 -8.96
N LEU A 113 -5.93 -9.34 -7.98
CA LEU A 113 -5.31 -8.02 -8.20
C LEU A 113 -4.14 -8.08 -9.19
N PHE A 114 -3.49 -9.24 -9.25
CA PHE A 114 -2.31 -9.49 -10.07
C PHE A 114 -2.61 -10.39 -11.27
N THR A 115 -3.61 -11.27 -11.20
CA THR A 115 -3.90 -12.26 -12.25
C THR A 115 -4.97 -11.79 -13.22
N ASP A 116 -5.90 -10.97 -12.74
CA ASP A 116 -7.06 -10.60 -13.52
C ASP A 116 -6.77 -9.28 -14.25
N TRP A 117 -7.16 -9.27 -15.51
CA TRP A 117 -6.95 -8.17 -16.42
C TRP A 117 -8.27 -7.45 -16.61
N VAL A 118 -8.25 -6.12 -16.58
CA VAL A 118 -9.43 -5.36 -17.00
C VAL A 118 -9.54 -5.49 -18.51
N THR A 119 -10.63 -6.09 -18.99
CA THR A 119 -10.90 -6.30 -20.43
C THR A 119 -10.63 -5.03 -21.22
N GLY A 120 -9.64 -5.10 -22.13
CA GLY A 120 -9.27 -4.01 -23.03
C GLY A 120 -8.04 -3.18 -22.62
N ASN A 121 -7.46 -3.36 -21.42
CA ASN A 121 -6.36 -2.50 -20.93
C ASN A 121 -4.97 -3.16 -20.87
N GLU A 122 -4.84 -4.46 -21.14
CA GLU A 122 -3.56 -5.21 -21.02
C GLU A 122 -2.80 -4.88 -19.71
N ARG A 123 -3.54 -4.63 -18.63
CA ARG A 123 -2.99 -4.29 -17.30
C ARG A 123 -3.69 -5.08 -16.20
N PRO A 124 -2.97 -5.47 -15.14
CA PRO A 124 -3.56 -6.08 -13.96
C PRO A 124 -4.55 -5.13 -13.27
N TYR A 125 -5.49 -5.71 -12.53
CA TYR A 125 -6.49 -4.94 -11.77
C TYR A 125 -5.84 -3.97 -10.77
N LEU A 126 -4.75 -4.34 -10.11
CA LEU A 126 -4.00 -3.48 -9.18
C LEU A 126 -3.57 -2.16 -9.84
N GLU A 127 -3.03 -2.25 -11.05
CA GLU A 127 -2.56 -1.08 -11.79
C GLU A 127 -3.73 -0.17 -12.16
N THR A 128 -4.85 -0.75 -12.61
CA THR A 128 -6.06 0.01 -12.93
C THR A 128 -6.61 0.72 -11.70
N ALA A 129 -6.71 0.02 -10.56
CA ALA A 129 -7.20 0.60 -9.31
C ALA A 129 -6.33 1.77 -8.83
N ALA A 130 -5.01 1.62 -8.94
CA ALA A 130 -4.06 2.66 -8.57
C ALA A 130 -4.18 3.91 -9.47
N LEU A 131 -4.37 3.72 -10.78
CA LEU A 131 -4.60 4.83 -11.71
C LEU A 131 -5.90 5.58 -11.42
N VAL A 132 -6.99 4.86 -11.17
CA VAL A 132 -8.29 5.46 -10.82
C VAL A 132 -8.18 6.28 -9.53
N SER A 133 -7.47 5.75 -8.52
CA SER A 133 -7.30 6.45 -7.24
C SER A 133 -6.59 7.81 -7.35
N GLN A 134 -5.76 8.01 -8.38
CA GLN A 134 -5.04 9.26 -8.62
C GLN A 134 -5.89 10.30 -9.37
N ALA A 135 -7.02 9.90 -9.95
CA ALA A 135 -7.87 10.79 -10.76
C ALA A 135 -8.92 11.56 -9.95
N PHE A 136 -9.02 11.32 -8.64
CA PHE A 136 -10.02 11.98 -7.79
C PHE A 136 -9.65 13.44 -7.48
N ASP A 137 -10.50 14.38 -7.89
CA ASP A 137 -10.43 15.75 -7.41
C ASP A 137 -10.69 15.82 -5.90
N TYR A 138 -9.97 16.66 -5.18
CA TYR A 138 -10.11 16.79 -3.71
C TYR A 138 -10.24 18.25 -3.27
N GLN A 139 -10.70 19.15 -4.16
CA GLN A 139 -10.84 20.58 -3.86
C GLN A 139 -11.81 20.86 -2.71
N ASN A 140 -12.93 20.14 -2.63
CA ASN A 140 -13.87 20.28 -1.51
C ASN A 140 -13.19 19.93 -0.18
N THR A 141 -12.34 18.91 -0.17
CA THR A 141 -11.58 18.52 1.02
C THR A 141 -10.61 19.63 1.42
N LEU A 142 -9.81 20.14 0.48
CA LEU A 142 -8.89 21.25 0.71
C LEU A 142 -9.59 22.49 1.26
N ALA A 143 -10.69 22.90 0.64
CA ALA A 143 -11.46 24.06 1.07
C ALA A 143 -12.09 23.83 2.45
N GLY A 144 -12.60 22.63 2.71
CA GLY A 144 -13.26 22.30 3.97
C GLY A 144 -12.31 22.15 5.15
N ILE A 145 -11.04 21.79 4.95
CA ILE A 145 -10.05 21.70 6.03
C ILE A 145 -9.13 22.94 6.12
N ALA A 146 -9.37 23.95 5.28
CA ALA A 146 -8.60 25.18 5.26
C ALA A 146 -8.64 25.87 6.64
N GLY A 147 -7.49 26.36 7.10
CA GLY A 147 -7.36 26.98 8.43
C GLY A 147 -7.19 25.99 9.58
N THR A 148 -7.13 24.68 9.31
CA THR A 148 -6.74 23.66 10.30
C THR A 148 -5.29 23.23 10.11
N ASN A 149 -4.74 22.54 11.12
CA ASN A 149 -3.46 21.84 11.01
C ASN A 149 -3.60 20.44 10.39
N THR A 150 -4.71 20.17 9.69
CA THR A 150 -4.96 18.87 9.06
C THR A 150 -4.26 18.82 7.71
N VAL A 151 -3.07 18.23 7.69
CA VAL A 151 -2.28 18.01 6.47
C VAL A 151 -2.11 16.50 6.27
N CYS A 152 -2.26 16.04 5.03
CA CYS A 152 -1.94 14.66 4.69
C CYS A 152 -0.41 14.53 4.60
N PRO A 153 0.25 13.72 5.45
CA PRO A 153 1.68 13.52 5.31
C PRO A 153 1.96 12.67 4.07
N ALA A 154 3.11 12.91 3.42
CA ALA A 154 3.62 12.01 2.41
C ALA A 154 4.02 10.67 3.04
N VAL A 155 3.75 9.57 2.35
CA VAL A 155 4.28 8.26 2.76
C VAL A 155 5.67 8.10 2.18
N ASP A 156 6.65 8.63 2.90
CA ASP A 156 8.07 8.53 2.57
C ASP A 156 8.73 7.31 3.22
N THR A 157 10.03 7.13 2.98
CA THR A 157 10.81 6.04 3.56
C THR A 157 10.76 6.02 5.10
N SER A 158 10.72 7.18 5.76
CA SER A 158 10.66 7.24 7.23
C SER A 158 9.33 6.70 7.76
N LEU A 159 8.22 7.04 7.09
CA LEU A 159 6.91 6.53 7.47
C LEU A 159 6.79 5.02 7.16
N LEU A 160 7.34 4.57 6.03
CA LEU A 160 7.41 3.14 5.70
C LEU A 160 8.19 2.34 6.74
N GLN A 161 9.35 2.84 7.21
CA GLN A 161 10.10 2.22 8.31
C GLN A 161 9.27 2.09 9.59
N THR A 162 8.44 3.08 9.88
CA THR A 162 7.52 3.04 11.04
C THR A 162 6.46 1.93 10.87
N TYR A 163 5.93 1.75 9.66
CA TYR A 163 5.01 0.65 9.34
C TYR A 163 5.69 -0.71 9.43
N PHE A 164 6.91 -0.87 8.90
CA PHE A 164 7.64 -2.13 8.97
C PHE A 164 7.97 -2.51 10.42
N ALA A 165 8.44 -1.55 11.23
CA ALA A 165 8.69 -1.78 12.65
C ALA A 165 7.42 -2.16 13.43
N TYR A 166 6.27 -1.58 13.07
CA TYR A 166 4.98 -1.97 13.64
C TYR A 166 4.60 -3.40 13.26
N LEU A 167 4.67 -3.76 11.98
CA LEU A 167 4.36 -5.12 11.50
C LEU A 167 5.29 -6.17 12.12
N LEU A 168 6.58 -5.87 12.24
CA LEU A 168 7.55 -6.71 12.93
C LEU A 168 7.17 -6.92 14.40
N LYS A 169 6.89 -5.83 15.14
CA LYS A 169 6.45 -5.89 16.55
C LYS A 169 5.17 -6.69 16.74
N ARG A 170 4.29 -6.74 15.72
CA ARG A 170 3.04 -7.51 15.73
C ARG A 170 3.23 -8.98 15.36
N GLY A 171 4.44 -9.40 14.98
CA GLY A 171 4.73 -10.76 14.51
C GLY A 171 4.26 -11.03 13.08
N GLU A 172 3.93 -9.99 12.32
CA GLU A 172 3.48 -10.14 10.92
C GLU A 172 4.65 -10.30 9.94
N LEU A 173 5.82 -9.80 10.31
CA LEU A 173 7.08 -10.01 9.59
C LEU A 173 8.02 -10.83 10.46
N SER A 174 8.89 -11.63 9.83
CA SER A 174 9.93 -12.38 10.55
C SER A 174 11.14 -11.51 10.86
N ASP A 175 11.80 -11.75 12.00
CA ASP A 175 12.99 -11.03 12.47
C ASP A 175 14.26 -11.26 11.61
N SER A 176 14.17 -12.11 10.61
CA SER A 176 15.34 -12.63 9.92
C SER A 176 15.66 -11.91 8.61
N CYS A 177 16.75 -11.15 8.68
CA CYS A 177 17.82 -10.97 7.69
C CYS A 177 18.38 -12.32 7.13
N GLN A 178 17.60 -13.40 7.12
CA GLN A 178 17.99 -14.75 6.71
C GLN A 178 16.81 -15.48 6.08
N ILE A 179 16.51 -15.17 4.83
CA ILE A 179 16.05 -16.21 3.89
C ILE A 179 16.99 -16.12 2.68
N ALA A 180 18.27 -16.38 2.95
CA ALA A 180 19.19 -16.83 1.92
C ALA A 180 19.09 -18.36 1.91
N TYR A 181 18.55 -18.90 0.81
CA TYR A 181 18.65 -20.29 0.37
C TYR A 181 18.17 -21.37 1.37
N ALA A 182 16.93 -21.84 1.16
CA ALA A 182 16.67 -23.26 1.27
C ALA A 182 16.80 -23.86 -0.14
N ALA A 183 17.57 -24.94 -0.22
CA ALA A 183 18.14 -25.58 -1.40
C ALA A 183 17.14 -26.05 -2.48
#